data_AF-A0A923X8A9-F1
#
_entry.id   AF-A0A923X8A9-F1
#
_cell.length_a   1.000
_cell.length_b   1.000
_cell.length_c   1.000
_cell.angle_alpha   90.00
_cell.angle_beta   90.00
_cell.angle_gamma   90.00
#
_symmetry.space_group_name_H-M   'P 1'
#
loop_
_entity.id
_entity.type
_entity.pdbx_description
1 polymer ?
#
loop_
_entity_poly.entity_id
_entity_poly.type
_entity_poly.pdbx_seq_one_letter_code
_entity_poly.pdbx_strand_id
1 'polypeptide(L)'
;MRLLLINLILGTCFTAWGHIPVLALPIKGTPMTSYFIGQADISRAIYSELTLAQDYFVVQFFVKSKQENSFEILTPVCQQVPIYEEFQPSVLILKGDLPWKNNAETNADYLVRLEKMSLGKVESSYKPGERPQFYEEFGKQNYWVGGKLRLKLKAGLYALVVFNNSSAKGNFTLGINEKESFTPDIYKYVAEVLPKISAGICDPKGFSGSVVQ
;
A
#
# COMPACT_ATOMS: atom_id res chain seq x y z
N MET A 1 -29.39 51.02 16.85
CA MET A 1 -29.66 49.73 16.17
C MET A 1 -28.51 49.44 15.20
N ARG A 2 -27.45 48.77 15.67
CA ARG A 2 -26.36 48.28 14.80
C ARG A 2 -26.30 46.77 15.01
N LEU A 3 -26.77 46.02 14.01
CA LEU A 3 -26.65 44.56 13.98
C LEU A 3 -25.17 44.19 13.91
N LEU A 4 -24.69 43.49 14.92
CA LEU A 4 -23.42 42.76 14.88
C LEU A 4 -23.69 41.43 14.16
N LEU A 5 -23.30 41.34 12.89
CA LEU A 5 -23.21 40.06 12.17
C LEU A 5 -22.04 39.27 12.77
N ILE A 6 -22.36 38.34 13.67
CA ILE A 6 -21.45 37.30 14.12
C ILE A 6 -21.29 36.32 12.95
N ASN A 7 -20.16 36.40 12.24
CA ASN A 7 -19.70 35.38 11.32
C ASN A 7 -19.35 34.13 12.14
N LEU A 8 -20.35 33.27 12.33
CA LEU A 8 -20.18 31.92 12.85
C LEU A 8 -19.51 31.10 11.74
N ILE A 9 -18.18 31.18 11.65
CA ILE A 9 -17.36 30.21 10.91
C ILE A 9 -17.45 28.92 11.72
N LEU A 10 -18.53 28.17 11.51
CA LEU A 10 -18.62 26.77 11.89
C LEU A 10 -17.53 26.05 11.12
N GLY A 11 -16.41 25.83 11.80
CA GLY A 11 -15.34 24.98 11.33
C GLY A 11 -15.92 23.60 11.03
N THR A 12 -16.14 23.34 9.75
CA THR A 12 -16.30 21.98 9.23
C THR A 12 -15.00 21.26 9.57
N CYS A 13 -15.02 20.48 10.66
CA CYS A 13 -14.03 19.43 10.86
C CYS A 13 -14.21 18.47 9.69
N PHE A 14 -13.45 18.67 8.62
CA PHE A 14 -13.27 17.65 7.61
C PHE A 14 -12.67 16.46 8.34
N THR A 15 -13.48 15.42 8.58
CA THR A 15 -12.96 14.10 8.94
C THR A 15 -12.25 13.59 7.70
N ALA A 16 -11.02 14.04 7.51
CA ALA A 16 -10.22 13.62 6.40
C ALA A 16 -9.80 12.18 6.69
N TRP A 17 -10.43 11.26 5.96
CA TRP A 17 -10.15 9.84 6.02
C TRP A 17 -8.77 9.59 5.47
N GLY A 18 -7.93 8.94 6.26
CA GLY A 18 -6.54 8.72 5.95
C GLY A 18 -6.05 7.40 6.52
N HIS A 19 -5.15 6.78 5.78
CA HIS A 19 -4.32 5.72 6.32
C HIS A 19 -3.11 6.35 7.01
N ILE A 20 -2.59 5.73 8.08
CA ILE A 20 -1.28 6.14 8.62
C ILE A 20 -0.20 5.72 7.60
N PRO A 21 0.59 6.66 7.05
CA PRO A 21 1.54 6.37 6.00
C PRO A 21 2.75 5.63 6.56
N VAL A 22 3.22 4.63 5.83
CA VAL A 22 4.42 3.89 6.14
C VAL A 22 5.26 3.82 4.88
N LEU A 23 6.45 4.42 4.90
CA LEU A 23 7.42 4.19 3.86
C LEU A 23 8.23 2.93 4.22
N ALA A 24 8.13 1.88 3.42
CA ALA A 24 8.84 0.63 3.64
C ALA A 24 9.59 0.24 2.37
N LEU A 25 10.87 0.63 2.29
CA LEU A 25 11.68 0.39 1.10
C LEU A 25 12.34 -0.99 1.15
N PRO A 26 12.27 -1.78 0.07
CA PRO A 26 13.05 -3.00 -0.02
C PRO A 26 14.55 -2.67 -0.03
N ILE A 27 15.35 -3.55 0.56
CA ILE A 27 16.78 -3.55 0.31
C ILE A 27 16.96 -4.05 -1.12
N LYS A 28 17.54 -3.20 -1.98
CA LYS A 28 17.74 -3.52 -3.40
C LYS A 28 18.43 -4.87 -3.56
N GLY A 29 17.82 -5.74 -4.37
CA GLY A 29 18.38 -7.06 -4.68
C GLY A 29 18.08 -8.15 -3.66
N THR A 30 17.30 -7.89 -2.60
CA THR A 30 16.80 -8.94 -1.71
C THR A 30 15.30 -9.14 -1.92
N PRO A 31 14.85 -10.32 -2.38
CA PRO A 31 13.42 -10.60 -2.58
C PRO A 31 12.63 -10.72 -1.28
N MET A 32 13.27 -10.61 -0.10
CA MET A 32 12.58 -10.63 1.19
C MET A 32 12.99 -9.44 2.04
N THR A 33 12.23 -8.35 1.96
CA THR A 33 12.10 -7.43 3.09
C THR A 33 10.71 -7.60 3.68
N SER A 34 10.64 -8.12 4.90
CA SER A 34 9.40 -8.16 5.66
C SER A 34 9.26 -6.87 6.46
N TYR A 35 8.24 -6.08 6.19
CA TYR A 35 7.81 -5.02 7.11
C TYR A 35 6.79 -5.56 8.09
N PHE A 36 6.99 -5.38 9.40
CA PHE A 36 6.06 -5.86 10.42
C PHE A 36 5.13 -4.74 10.94
N ILE A 37 3.82 -4.99 10.91
CA ILE A 37 2.80 -4.07 11.46
C ILE A 37 2.37 -4.54 12.86
N GLY A 38 2.69 -3.76 13.89
CA GLY A 38 2.37 -4.10 15.28
C GLY A 38 0.90 -3.93 15.69
N GLN A 39 0.14 -3.05 15.03
CA GLN A 39 -1.29 -2.82 15.31
C GLN A 39 -2.10 -3.03 14.04
N ALA A 40 -2.36 -4.30 13.71
CA ALA A 40 -3.04 -4.67 12.49
C ALA A 40 -4.46 -4.12 12.40
N ASP A 41 -5.15 -3.84 13.50
CA ASP A 41 -6.51 -3.29 13.43
C ASP A 41 -6.55 -1.85 12.92
N ILE A 42 -5.44 -1.10 12.99
CA ILE A 42 -5.41 0.31 12.54
C ILE A 42 -5.01 0.38 11.07
N SER A 43 -5.74 1.22 10.35
CA SER A 43 -5.54 1.60 8.95
C SER A 43 -4.10 2.04 8.68
N ARG A 44 -3.45 1.41 7.69
CA ARG A 44 -2.09 1.70 7.23
C ARG A 44 -2.04 1.78 5.70
N ALA A 45 -1.22 2.69 5.18
CA ALA A 45 -0.90 2.77 3.76
C ALA A 45 0.61 2.59 3.63
N ILE A 46 1.01 1.45 3.12
CA ILE A 46 2.42 1.12 2.93
C ILE A 46 2.83 1.53 1.52
N TYR A 47 3.76 2.47 1.45
CA TYR A 47 4.37 2.96 0.24
C TYR A 47 5.69 2.24 0.02
N SER A 48 5.84 1.65 -1.16
CA SER A 48 7.02 0.85 -1.51
C SER A 48 7.19 0.76 -3.03
N GLU A 49 8.17 -0.02 -3.47
CA GLU A 49 8.54 -0.21 -4.87
C GLU A 49 8.82 -1.69 -5.18
N LEU A 50 8.48 -2.12 -6.39
CA LEU A 50 9.02 -3.35 -7.00
C LEU A 50 10.06 -2.89 -8.02
N THR A 51 11.32 -3.27 -7.82
CA THR A 51 12.45 -2.69 -8.59
C THR A 51 12.89 -3.55 -9.77
N LEU A 52 12.62 -4.85 -9.70
CA LEU A 52 12.98 -5.85 -10.71
C LEU A 52 11.72 -6.55 -11.25
N ALA A 53 11.82 -7.08 -12.46
CA ALA A 53 10.79 -7.97 -12.98
C ALA A 53 10.69 -9.22 -12.10
N GLN A 54 9.47 -9.66 -11.79
CA GLN A 54 9.21 -10.80 -10.89
C GLN A 54 9.77 -10.62 -9.46
N ASP A 55 9.99 -9.38 -9.03
CA ASP A 55 10.26 -9.06 -7.64
C ASP A 55 8.98 -9.23 -6.80
N TYR A 56 9.15 -9.42 -5.49
CA TYR A 56 8.04 -9.43 -4.56
C TYR A 56 8.41 -8.71 -3.26
N PHE A 57 7.41 -8.11 -2.64
CA PHE A 57 7.54 -7.39 -1.38
C PHE A 57 6.63 -8.02 -0.33
N VAL A 58 7.12 -8.17 0.90
CA VAL A 58 6.41 -8.88 1.97
C VAL A 58 6.06 -7.93 3.10
N VAL A 59 4.81 -7.96 3.53
CA VAL A 59 4.36 -7.32 4.76
C VAL A 59 3.81 -8.37 5.68
N GLN A 60 4.27 -8.41 6.94
CA GLN A 60 3.74 -9.29 7.96
C GLN A 60 2.95 -8.51 9.00
N PHE A 61 1.88 -9.11 9.51
CA PHE A 61 1.07 -8.49 10.55
C PHE A 61 0.38 -9.56 11.41
N PHE A 62 0.09 -9.19 12.65
CA PHE A 62 -0.59 -10.08 13.59
C PHE A 62 -2.04 -9.66 13.83
N VAL A 63 -2.97 -10.58 13.59
CA VAL A 63 -4.38 -10.41 13.93
C VAL A 63 -4.58 -10.91 15.36
N LYS A 64 -5.05 -10.03 16.27
CA LYS A 64 -5.21 -10.35 17.70
C LYS A 64 -6.44 -11.22 17.99
N SER A 65 -7.53 -10.97 17.29
CA SER A 65 -8.80 -11.66 17.44
C SER A 65 -9.53 -11.69 16.11
N LYS A 66 -10.57 -12.53 16.00
CA LYS A 66 -11.33 -12.64 14.74
C LYS A 66 -11.93 -11.28 14.38
N GLN A 67 -11.59 -10.77 13.20
CA GLN A 67 -12.07 -9.47 12.70
C GLN A 67 -12.17 -9.51 11.17
N GLU A 68 -12.88 -8.53 10.60
CA GLU A 68 -12.82 -8.28 9.17
C GLU A 68 -11.60 -7.41 8.87
N ASN A 69 -10.86 -7.78 7.84
CA ASN A 69 -9.69 -7.07 7.36
C ASN A 69 -9.89 -6.68 5.89
N SER A 70 -9.45 -5.48 5.53
CA SER A 70 -9.52 -4.97 4.17
C SER A 70 -8.12 -4.79 3.62
N PHE A 71 -7.93 -5.12 2.35
CA PHE A 71 -6.67 -4.96 1.64
C PHE A 71 -6.95 -4.29 0.30
N GLU A 72 -6.17 -3.27 -0.02
CA GLU A 72 -6.32 -2.50 -1.25
C GLU A 72 -4.94 -2.17 -1.82
N ILE A 73 -4.79 -2.27 -3.13
CA ILE A 73 -3.54 -1.94 -3.81
C ILE A 73 -3.78 -0.83 -4.83
N LEU A 74 -2.94 0.20 -4.78
CA LEU A 74 -3.01 1.38 -5.62
C LEU A 74 -1.66 1.61 -6.31
N THR A 75 -1.70 2.16 -7.52
CA THR A 75 -0.51 2.54 -8.29
C THR A 75 -0.57 4.06 -8.54
N PRO A 76 0.48 4.84 -8.29
CA PRO A 76 0.43 6.28 -8.51
C PRO A 76 0.33 6.62 -10.00
N VAL A 77 -0.47 7.64 -10.31
CA VAL A 77 -0.57 8.21 -11.66
C VAL A 77 0.57 9.22 -11.81
N CYS A 78 1.56 8.88 -12.62
CA CYS A 78 2.76 9.69 -12.83
C CYS A 78 2.96 9.94 -14.33
N GLN A 79 2.66 11.16 -14.81
CA GLN A 79 2.74 11.50 -16.24
C GLN A 79 4.14 11.30 -16.82
N GLN A 80 5.18 11.53 -16.01
CA GLN A 80 6.59 11.36 -16.37
C GLN A 80 7.09 9.90 -16.28
N VAL A 81 6.26 8.95 -15.83
CA VAL A 81 6.61 7.52 -15.71
C VAL A 81 5.52 6.65 -16.35
N PRO A 82 5.43 6.58 -17.71
CA PRO A 82 4.33 5.89 -18.39
C PRO A 82 4.23 4.39 -18.07
N ILE A 83 5.34 3.75 -17.71
CA ILE A 83 5.39 2.33 -17.35
C ILE A 83 4.50 1.99 -16.13
N TYR A 84 4.10 2.99 -15.33
CA TYR A 84 3.19 2.78 -14.19
C TYR A 84 1.75 2.45 -14.61
N GLU A 85 1.35 2.78 -15.84
CA GLU A 85 0.04 2.37 -16.38
C GLU A 85 -0.01 0.85 -16.62
N GLU A 86 1.11 0.27 -17.06
CA GLU A 86 1.29 -1.18 -17.26
C GLU A 86 1.63 -1.92 -15.95
N PHE A 87 1.99 -1.18 -14.89
CA PHE A 87 2.30 -1.73 -13.57
C PHE A 87 1.01 -2.01 -12.79
N GLN A 88 0.63 -3.29 -12.73
CA GLN A 88 -0.59 -3.78 -12.10
C GLN A 88 -0.26 -4.81 -11.01
N PRO A 89 0.33 -4.38 -9.89
CA PRO A 89 0.71 -5.28 -8.83
C PRO A 89 -0.52 -5.98 -8.23
N SER A 90 -0.31 -7.23 -7.82
CA SER A 90 -1.26 -8.06 -7.11
C SER A 90 -0.76 -8.36 -5.70
N VAL A 91 -1.66 -8.79 -4.81
CA VAL A 91 -1.34 -9.11 -3.42
C VAL A 91 -1.90 -10.50 -3.08
N LEU A 92 -1.05 -11.40 -2.61
CA LEU A 92 -1.49 -12.66 -1.99
C LEU A 92 -1.62 -12.49 -0.48
N ILE A 93 -2.69 -13.04 0.11
CA ILE A 93 -2.87 -13.08 1.56
C ILE A 93 -2.59 -14.50 2.04
N LEU A 94 -1.55 -14.67 2.86
CA LEU A 94 -1.14 -15.97 3.42
C LEU A 94 -1.27 -15.98 4.94
N LYS A 95 -1.53 -17.17 5.50
CA LYS A 95 -1.54 -17.40 6.94
C LYS A 95 -0.23 -18.05 7.38
N GLY A 96 0.36 -17.52 8.45
CA GLY A 96 1.59 -18.01 9.04
C GLY A 96 2.85 -17.42 8.39
N ASP A 97 3.98 -18.03 8.68
CA ASP A 97 5.25 -17.69 8.05
C ASP A 97 5.26 -18.10 6.57
N LEU A 98 6.01 -17.35 5.77
CA LEU A 98 6.22 -17.72 4.38
C LEU A 98 7.13 -18.95 4.32
N PRO A 99 6.78 -19.96 3.51
CA PRO A 99 7.66 -21.10 3.33
C PRO A 99 8.97 -20.65 2.67
N TRP A 100 10.10 -21.19 3.09
CA TRP A 100 11.39 -20.86 2.48
C TRP A 100 11.35 -21.09 0.96
N LYS A 101 11.92 -20.13 0.23
CA LYS A 101 12.18 -20.28 -1.20
C LYS A 101 13.38 -21.20 -1.38
N ASN A 102 13.24 -22.23 -2.21
CA ASN A 102 14.37 -23.11 -2.52
C ASN A 102 15.34 -22.34 -3.45
N ASN A 103 16.66 -22.50 -3.26
CA ASN A 103 17.69 -21.86 -4.09
C ASN A 103 17.57 -22.22 -5.59
N ALA A 104 17.01 -23.39 -5.91
CA ALA A 104 16.76 -23.81 -7.29
C ALA A 104 15.44 -23.28 -7.88
N GLU A 105 14.55 -22.71 -7.06
CA GLU A 105 13.24 -22.20 -7.46
C GLU A 105 13.38 -20.79 -8.05
N THR A 106 12.73 -20.52 -9.18
CA THR A 106 12.64 -19.14 -9.69
C THR A 106 11.68 -18.32 -8.83
N ASN A 107 11.70 -16.98 -8.93
CA ASN A 107 10.68 -16.17 -8.24
C ASN A 107 9.27 -16.49 -8.76
N ALA A 108 9.13 -16.77 -10.05
CA ALA A 108 7.85 -17.14 -10.65
C ALA A 108 7.30 -18.45 -10.06
N ASP A 109 8.13 -19.50 -9.98
CA ASP A 109 7.73 -20.78 -9.40
C ASP A 109 7.31 -20.63 -7.93
N TYR A 110 8.06 -19.81 -7.19
CA TYR A 110 7.77 -19.50 -5.80
C TYR A 110 6.41 -18.80 -5.65
N LEU A 111 6.14 -17.78 -6.47
CA LEU A 111 4.86 -17.06 -6.45
C LEU A 111 3.67 -17.97 -6.80
N VAL A 112 3.82 -18.86 -7.77
CA VAL A 112 2.78 -19.86 -8.11
C VAL A 112 2.49 -20.79 -6.92
N ARG A 113 3.52 -21.18 -6.17
CA ARG A 113 3.37 -21.98 -4.96
C ARG A 113 2.66 -21.21 -3.85
N LEU A 114 3.03 -19.94 -3.64
CA LEU A 114 2.37 -19.07 -2.67
C LEU A 114 0.90 -18.83 -3.02
N GLU A 115 0.56 -18.65 -4.30
CA GLU A 115 -0.82 -18.42 -4.75
C GLU A 115 -1.73 -19.60 -4.41
N LYS A 116 -1.25 -20.84 -4.57
CA LYS A 116 -1.96 -22.07 -4.16
C LYS A 116 -2.22 -22.16 -2.65
N MET A 117 -1.40 -21.50 -1.84
CA MET A 117 -1.53 -21.45 -0.38
C MET A 117 -2.31 -20.22 0.10
N SER A 118 -2.64 -19.30 -0.80
CA SER A 118 -3.26 -18.03 -0.43
C SER A 118 -4.70 -18.23 0.04
N LEU A 119 -5.11 -17.41 1.01
CA LEU A 119 -6.49 -17.29 1.47
C LEU A 119 -7.33 -16.41 0.53
N GLY A 120 -6.67 -15.66 -0.33
CA GLY A 120 -7.26 -14.72 -1.26
C GLY A 120 -6.18 -13.92 -1.97
N LYS A 121 -6.62 -13.25 -3.04
CA LYS A 121 -5.78 -12.43 -3.91
C LYS A 121 -6.46 -11.09 -4.15
N VAL A 122 -5.68 -10.01 -4.03
CA VAL A 122 -6.05 -8.68 -4.53
C VAL A 122 -5.42 -8.54 -5.90
N GLU A 123 -6.21 -8.37 -6.94
CA GLU A 123 -5.74 -8.11 -8.29
C GLU A 123 -6.68 -7.15 -8.99
N SER A 124 -6.20 -6.50 -10.04
CA SER A 124 -7.05 -5.63 -10.84
C SER A 124 -8.00 -6.44 -11.71
N SER A 125 -9.29 -6.14 -11.63
CA SER A 125 -10.30 -6.67 -12.54
C SER A 125 -10.50 -5.80 -13.79
N TYR A 126 -9.81 -4.66 -13.87
CA TYR A 126 -9.97 -3.69 -14.96
C TYR A 126 -9.06 -4.04 -16.14
N LYS A 127 -9.55 -3.79 -17.35
CA LYS A 127 -8.71 -3.91 -18.54
C LYS A 127 -7.69 -2.74 -18.61
N PRO A 128 -6.61 -2.88 -19.39
CA PRO A 128 -5.73 -1.75 -19.68
C PRO A 128 -6.53 -0.52 -20.16
N GLY A 129 -6.24 0.65 -19.60
CA GLY A 129 -6.94 1.91 -19.90
C GLY A 129 -8.30 2.11 -19.20
N GLU A 130 -8.84 1.11 -18.50
CA GLU A 130 -10.16 1.18 -17.83
C GLU A 130 -10.06 1.32 -16.30
N ARG A 131 -8.84 1.35 -15.73
CA ARG A 131 -8.65 1.49 -14.28
C ARG A 131 -9.20 2.84 -13.81
N PRO A 132 -10.09 2.89 -12.80
CA PRO A 132 -10.53 4.17 -12.26
C PRO A 132 -9.38 4.84 -11.52
N GLN A 133 -9.43 6.18 -11.47
CA GLN A 133 -8.52 6.98 -10.66
C GLN A 133 -9.16 7.36 -9.34
N PHE A 134 -8.37 7.31 -8.28
CA PHE A 134 -8.67 7.82 -6.95
C PHE A 134 -7.72 8.97 -6.63
N TYR A 135 -8.27 10.08 -6.13
CA TYR A 135 -7.49 11.21 -5.67
C TYR A 135 -7.38 11.19 -4.14
N GLU A 136 -6.14 11.20 -3.64
CA GLU A 136 -5.84 11.19 -2.21
C GLU A 136 -5.56 12.62 -1.74
N GLU A 137 -6.40 13.11 -0.83
CA GLU A 137 -6.45 14.53 -0.46
C GLU A 137 -5.27 15.02 0.37
N PHE A 138 -4.63 14.18 1.20
CA PHE A 138 -3.54 14.64 2.06
C PHE A 138 -2.22 14.74 1.30
N GLY A 139 -1.88 13.72 0.52
CA GLY A 139 -0.71 13.65 -0.33
C GLY A 139 -0.86 14.35 -1.67
N LYS A 140 -2.09 14.82 -2.01
CA LYS A 140 -2.44 15.51 -3.26
C LYS A 140 -2.00 14.72 -4.50
N GLN A 141 -2.24 13.41 -4.47
CA GLN A 141 -1.75 12.46 -5.47
C GLN A 141 -2.91 11.63 -6.04
N ASN A 142 -2.88 11.43 -7.37
CA ASN A 142 -3.79 10.52 -8.05
C ASN A 142 -3.22 9.11 -8.10
N TYR A 143 -4.11 8.12 -7.99
CA TYR A 143 -3.76 6.71 -8.05
C TYR A 143 -4.70 5.97 -8.99
N TRP A 144 -4.15 5.06 -9.79
CA TRP A 144 -4.93 4.02 -10.42
C TRP A 144 -5.33 2.98 -9.37
N VAL A 145 -6.61 2.68 -9.29
CA VAL A 145 -7.11 1.61 -8.43
C VAL A 145 -6.66 0.26 -9.00
N GLY A 146 -5.98 -0.54 -8.19
CA GLY A 146 -5.64 -1.92 -8.53
C GLY A 146 -6.83 -2.82 -8.26
N GLY A 147 -6.99 -3.23 -7.01
CA GLY A 147 -8.10 -4.04 -6.53
C GLY A 147 -8.27 -3.93 -5.02
N LYS A 148 -9.37 -4.49 -4.52
CA LYS A 148 -9.72 -4.48 -3.09
C LYS A 148 -10.33 -5.82 -2.68
N LEU A 149 -9.95 -6.30 -1.49
CA LEU A 149 -10.49 -7.53 -0.92
C LEU A 149 -10.78 -7.33 0.58
N ARG A 150 -11.90 -7.89 1.04
CA ARG A 150 -12.21 -8.02 2.47
C ARG A 150 -12.25 -9.47 2.88
N LEU A 151 -11.56 -9.81 3.97
CA LEU A 151 -11.52 -11.17 4.52
C LEU A 151 -11.78 -11.16 6.03
N LYS A 152 -12.53 -12.14 6.52
CA LYS A 152 -12.66 -12.39 7.96
C LYS A 152 -11.52 -13.28 8.43
N LEU A 153 -10.50 -12.67 9.03
CA LEU A 153 -9.33 -13.38 9.53
C LEU A 153 -9.52 -13.79 10.99
N LYS A 154 -8.90 -14.91 11.39
CA LYS A 154 -8.84 -15.37 12.79
C LYS A 154 -7.55 -14.83 13.41
N ALA A 155 -7.40 -15.00 14.74
CA ALA A 155 -6.14 -14.67 15.39
C ALA A 155 -4.96 -15.45 14.76
N GLY A 156 -3.82 -14.77 14.59
CA GLY A 156 -2.61 -15.37 14.03
C GLY A 156 -1.74 -14.39 13.23
N LEU A 157 -0.58 -14.89 12.80
CA LEU A 157 0.33 -14.21 11.89
C LEU A 157 -0.16 -14.36 10.44
N TYR A 158 -0.03 -13.28 9.67
CA TYR A 158 -0.36 -13.21 8.26
C TYR A 158 0.74 -12.51 7.48
N ALA A 159 0.86 -12.88 6.21
CA ALA A 159 1.76 -12.23 5.26
C ALA A 159 0.96 -11.74 4.04
N LEU A 160 1.27 -10.53 3.60
CA LEU A 160 0.85 -9.95 2.33
C LEU A 160 2.04 -9.96 1.40
N VAL A 161 1.91 -10.62 0.26
CA VAL A 161 2.96 -10.71 -0.74
C VAL A 161 2.52 -9.91 -1.94
N VAL A 162 3.12 -8.73 -2.12
CA VAL A 162 2.91 -7.86 -3.27
C VAL A 162 3.87 -8.29 -4.38
N PHE A 163 3.36 -8.49 -5.59
CA PHE A 163 4.14 -8.93 -6.73
C PHE A 163 3.54 -8.38 -8.01
N ASN A 164 4.29 -8.42 -9.11
CA ASN A 164 3.75 -8.08 -10.43
C ASN A 164 4.00 -9.22 -11.42
N ASN A 165 2.95 -9.61 -12.13
CA ASN A 165 3.02 -10.68 -13.13
C ASN A 165 3.65 -10.23 -14.45
N SER A 166 3.61 -8.92 -14.74
CA SER A 166 4.33 -8.36 -15.88
C SER A 166 5.77 -8.00 -15.51
N SER A 167 6.59 -7.73 -16.53
CA SER A 167 7.94 -7.19 -16.33
C SER A 167 7.95 -5.72 -15.89
N ALA A 168 6.78 -5.07 -15.85
CA ALA A 168 6.66 -3.70 -15.39
C ALA A 168 7.10 -3.60 -13.92
N LYS A 169 7.72 -2.48 -13.61
CA LYS A 169 8.21 -2.13 -12.27
C LYS A 169 7.58 -0.82 -11.85
N GLY A 170 7.53 -0.57 -10.55
CA GLY A 170 7.05 0.71 -10.09
C GLY A 170 6.73 0.78 -8.61
N ASN A 171 6.26 1.96 -8.25
CA ASN A 171 5.83 2.30 -6.91
C ASN A 171 4.39 1.85 -6.68
N PHE A 172 4.07 1.45 -5.47
CA PHE A 172 2.71 1.09 -5.08
C PHE A 172 2.37 1.58 -3.67
N THR A 173 1.08 1.66 -3.41
CA THR A 173 0.52 1.86 -2.07
C THR A 173 -0.35 0.66 -1.71
N LEU A 174 -0.01 -0.02 -0.61
CA LEU A 174 -0.78 -1.11 -0.03
C LEU A 174 -1.57 -0.59 1.17
N GLY A 175 -2.88 -0.43 0.98
CA GLY A 175 -3.85 -0.11 2.03
C GLY A 175 -4.19 -1.37 2.83
N ILE A 176 -4.08 -1.28 4.15
CA ILE A 176 -4.38 -2.37 5.08
C ILE A 176 -5.33 -1.84 6.15
N ASN A 177 -6.51 -2.46 6.22
CA ASN A 177 -7.63 -2.15 7.11
C ASN A 177 -8.17 -0.72 6.95
N GLU A 178 -9.33 -0.47 7.56
CA GLU A 178 -10.08 0.79 7.37
C GLU A 178 -10.29 1.54 8.68
N LYS A 179 -10.02 0.93 9.84
CA LYS A 179 -10.22 1.59 11.13
C LYS A 179 -9.14 2.63 11.35
N GLU A 180 -9.56 3.88 11.31
CA GLU A 180 -8.68 5.01 11.52
C GLU A 180 -8.45 5.30 13.01
N SER A 181 -7.26 5.77 13.34
CA SER A 181 -6.94 6.27 14.68
C SER A 181 -5.88 7.36 14.52
N PHE A 182 -6.29 8.61 14.74
CA PHE A 182 -5.44 9.78 14.55
C PHE A 182 -5.30 10.53 15.87
N THR A 183 -4.24 10.20 16.60
CA THR A 183 -3.79 11.00 17.75
C THR A 183 -3.06 12.25 17.23
N PRO A 184 -2.88 13.30 18.06
CA PRO A 184 -2.08 14.47 17.68
C PRO A 184 -0.68 14.12 17.16
N ASP A 185 -0.03 13.12 17.76
CA ASP A 185 1.28 12.65 17.31
C ASP A 185 1.23 12.02 15.91
N ILE A 186 0.16 11.31 15.59
CA ILE A 186 -0.06 10.71 14.27
C ILE A 186 -0.27 11.81 13.23
N TYR A 187 -1.02 12.88 13.54
CA TYR A 187 -1.14 14.02 12.64
C TYR A 187 0.21 14.68 12.35
N LYS A 188 1.03 14.87 13.39
CA LYS A 188 2.38 15.43 13.24
C LYS A 188 3.25 14.54 12.35
N TYR A 189 3.21 13.23 12.59
CA TYR A 189 3.93 12.25 11.79
C TYR A 189 3.46 12.25 10.32
N VAL A 190 2.15 12.25 10.07
CA VAL A 190 1.57 12.32 8.73
C VAL A 190 2.02 13.57 8.00
N ALA A 191 1.97 14.74 8.66
CA ALA A 191 2.40 16.01 8.08
C ALA A 191 3.90 16.04 7.76
N GLU A 192 4.73 15.29 8.48
CA GLU A 192 6.17 15.19 8.21
C GLU A 192 6.49 14.19 7.08
N VAL A 193 5.80 13.05 7.06
CA VAL A 193 6.15 11.92 6.19
C VAL A 193 5.49 11.98 4.82
N LEU A 194 4.21 12.39 4.73
CA LEU A 194 3.50 12.43 3.45
C LEU A 194 4.20 13.30 2.39
N PRO A 195 4.71 14.52 2.70
CA PRO A 195 5.40 15.32 1.69
C PRO A 195 6.63 14.62 1.11
N LYS A 196 7.38 13.88 1.93
CA LYS A 196 8.56 13.10 1.49
C LYS A 196 8.14 11.96 0.57
N ILE A 197 7.04 11.28 0.90
CA ILE A 197 6.46 10.24 0.06
C ILE A 197 5.96 10.83 -1.26
N SER A 198 5.17 11.89 -1.23
CA SER A 198 4.65 12.54 -2.45
C SER A 198 5.78 13.04 -3.36
N ALA A 199 6.91 13.50 -2.80
CA ALA A 199 8.07 13.89 -3.60
C ALA A 199 8.73 12.72 -4.34
N GLY A 200 8.75 11.53 -3.75
CA GLY A 200 9.39 10.34 -4.34
C GLY A 200 8.47 9.41 -5.13
N ILE A 201 7.15 9.47 -4.90
CA ILE A 201 6.19 8.49 -5.43
C ILE A 201 6.11 8.49 -6.97
N CYS A 202 6.44 9.61 -7.61
CA CYS A 202 6.52 9.74 -9.06
C CYS A 202 7.94 10.07 -9.58
N ASP A 203 8.98 9.81 -8.77
CA ASP A 203 10.36 9.90 -9.27
C ASP A 203 10.65 8.72 -10.20
N PRO A 204 11.11 8.96 -11.45
CA PRO A 204 11.54 7.89 -12.36
C PRO A 204 12.63 6.96 -11.80
N LYS A 205 13.38 7.41 -10.80
CA LYS A 205 14.42 6.63 -10.10
C LYS A 205 13.86 5.74 -8.98
N GLY A 206 12.57 5.84 -8.68
CA GLY A 206 11.91 5.15 -7.57
C GLY A 206 12.09 5.85 -6.22
N PHE A 207 11.35 5.41 -5.20
CA PHE A 207 11.43 5.94 -3.83
C PHE A 207 12.85 5.87 -3.26
N SER A 208 13.60 4.82 -3.59
CA SER A 208 14.99 4.63 -3.14
C SER A 208 15.96 5.67 -3.71
N GLY A 209 15.58 6.42 -4.76
CA GLY A 209 16.36 7.50 -5.34
C GLY A 209 16.12 8.88 -4.72
N SER A 210 14.92 9.14 -4.18
CA SER A 210 14.46 10.49 -3.80
C SER A 210 14.35 10.73 -2.30
N VAL A 211 14.07 9.69 -1.50
CA VAL A 211 13.81 9.83 -0.06
C VAL A 211 15.06 9.56 0.80
N VAL A 212 16.15 9.10 0.18
CA VAL A 212 17.41 8.71 0.86
C VAL A 212 18.54 9.75 0.64
N GLN A 213 18.24 10.93 0.06
CA GLN A 213 19.19 12.04 -0.07
C GLN A 213 18.84 13.21 0.86
#